data_AF-A0A7C8EKA9-F1
#
_entry.id   AF-A0A7C8EKA9-F1
#
_cell.length_a   1.000
_cell.length_b   1.000
_cell.length_c   1.000
_cell.angle_alpha   90.00
_cell.angle_beta   90.00
_cell.angle_gamma   90.00
#
_symmetry.space_group_name_H-M   'P 1'
#
loop_
_entity.id
_entity.type
_entity.pdbx_description
1 polymer ?
#
loop_
_entity_poly.entity_id
_entity_poly.type
_entity_poly.pdbx_seq_one_letter_code
_entity_poly.pdbx_strand_id
1 'polypeptide(L)'
;ATLLALLRDPGDGKDRARLVLRADRTRPTYDVRRGERVPRPHRLRITLERGAAALFASLPYEVTGLALVVPPEVHAGRRLEIGYVLRTDNDSPGKHLLHVELHQPDGDPIPYYAKNVVCEGGVGKSYIPLSLSEHPGSYVVHVRDVLSGVSTQERVKILPPAQDPERVSRQPSVVSSQS
;
A
#
# COMPACT_ATOMS: atom_id res chain seq x y z
N ALA A 1 -3.54 -11.85 14.78
CA ALA A 1 -2.23 -12.26 14.24
C ALA A 1 -1.24 -12.45 15.37
N THR A 2 -0.24 -13.32 15.20
CA THR A 2 0.92 -13.43 16.11
C THR A 2 2.15 -12.91 15.38
N LEU A 3 2.84 -11.93 15.97
CA LEU A 3 4.06 -11.35 15.41
C LEU A 3 5.28 -11.87 16.15
N LEU A 4 6.31 -12.27 15.40
CA LEU A 4 7.61 -12.67 15.92
C LEU A 4 8.68 -11.76 15.32
N ALA A 5 9.26 -10.91 16.17
CA ALA A 5 10.33 -10.00 15.81
C ALA A 5 11.64 -10.46 16.45
N LEU A 6 12.70 -10.50 15.65
CA LEU A 6 14.05 -10.71 16.14
C LEU A 6 14.90 -9.55 15.71
N LEU A 7 15.62 -8.97 16.68
CA LEU A 7 16.63 -7.97 16.43
C LEU A 7 17.97 -8.56 16.83
N ARG A 8 18.92 -8.53 15.91
CA ARG A 8 20.29 -8.89 16.25
C ARG A 8 21.01 -7.69 16.84
N ASP A 9 21.64 -7.91 17.99
CA ASP A 9 22.51 -6.93 18.62
C ASP A 9 23.59 -6.44 17.63
N PRO A 10 23.68 -5.13 17.35
CA PRO A 10 24.73 -4.58 16.49
C PRO A 10 26.14 -4.73 17.07
N GLY A 11 26.28 -4.85 18.40
CA GLY A 11 27.56 -4.99 19.09
C GLY A 11 28.13 -6.41 19.13
N ASP A 12 27.35 -7.42 18.72
CA ASP A 12 27.79 -8.83 18.69
C ASP A 12 28.97 -9.02 17.71
N GLY A 13 30.07 -9.59 18.20
CA GLY A 13 31.36 -9.72 17.51
C GLY A 13 31.40 -10.64 16.29
N LYS A 14 30.31 -11.37 16.00
CA LYS A 14 30.20 -12.24 14.80
C LYS A 14 29.57 -11.49 13.63
N ASP A 15 29.85 -11.87 12.38
CA ASP A 15 29.23 -11.21 11.23
C ASP A 15 27.82 -11.71 10.93
N ARG A 16 27.51 -12.96 11.28
CA ARG A 16 26.20 -13.59 11.05
C ARG A 16 25.75 -14.42 12.25
N ALA A 17 24.47 -14.31 12.60
CA ALA A 17 23.80 -15.21 13.53
C ALA A 17 22.84 -16.11 12.73
N ARG A 18 22.88 -17.41 13.03
CA ARG A 18 21.95 -18.41 12.47
C ARG A 18 21.09 -18.95 13.60
N LEU A 19 19.79 -18.92 13.38
CA LEU A 19 18.80 -19.37 14.35
C LEU A 19 17.67 -20.12 13.66
N VAL A 20 17.06 -21.04 14.42
CA VAL A 20 15.91 -21.81 13.97
C VAL A 20 14.74 -21.49 14.88
N LEU A 21 13.67 -20.97 14.29
CA LEU A 21 12.42 -20.73 15.00
C LEU A 21 11.36 -21.73 14.55
N ARG A 22 10.45 -22.00 15.46
CA ARG A 22 9.30 -22.87 15.21
C ARG A 22 8.05 -22.03 15.36
N ALA A 23 7.40 -21.73 14.24
CA ALA A 23 6.03 -21.27 14.25
C ALA A 23 5.08 -22.48 14.20
N ASP A 24 3.82 -22.22 14.52
CA ASP A 24 2.74 -23.20 14.40
C ASP A 24 2.63 -23.68 12.95
N ARG A 25 2.66 -25.00 12.76
CA ARG A 25 2.61 -25.61 11.42
C ARG A 25 1.24 -25.51 10.76
N THR A 26 0.21 -25.24 11.55
CA THR A 26 -1.19 -25.16 11.08
C THR A 26 -1.58 -23.77 10.61
N ARG A 27 -0.73 -22.76 10.86
CA ARG A 27 -1.02 -21.35 10.54
C ARG A 27 -0.17 -20.89 9.36
N PRO A 28 -0.76 -20.19 8.38
CA PRO A 28 0.02 -19.46 7.39
C PRO A 28 0.96 -18.47 8.06
N THR A 29 2.26 -18.59 7.76
CA THR A 29 3.30 -17.68 8.26
C THR A 29 3.93 -16.94 7.11
N TYR A 30 4.20 -15.65 7.31
CA TYR A 30 4.75 -14.74 6.31
C TYR A 30 6.01 -14.08 6.85
N ASP A 31 7.01 -13.91 6.00
CA ASP A 31 8.10 -12.95 6.23
C ASP A 31 7.57 -11.57 5.84
N VAL A 32 7.32 -10.73 6.84
CA VAL A 32 6.69 -9.40 6.67
C VAL A 32 7.61 -8.45 5.91
N ARG A 33 8.93 -8.60 6.09
CA ARG A 33 9.93 -7.75 5.43
C ARG A 33 10.04 -8.06 3.95
N ARG A 34 9.94 -9.34 3.59
CA ARG A 34 9.97 -9.79 2.18
C ARG A 34 8.59 -9.75 1.52
N GLY A 35 7.51 -9.80 2.30
CA GLY A 35 6.15 -9.94 1.78
C GLY A 35 5.89 -11.31 1.18
N GLU A 36 6.50 -12.35 1.75
CA GLU A 36 6.48 -13.70 1.19
C GLU A 36 5.93 -14.71 2.20
N ARG A 37 5.11 -15.64 1.72
CA ARG A 37 4.66 -16.79 2.52
C ARG A 37 5.81 -17.75 2.77
N VAL A 38 5.96 -18.19 4.01
CA VAL A 38 6.97 -19.17 4.42
C VAL A 38 6.47 -20.59 4.15
N PRO A 39 7.15 -21.41 3.33
CA PRO A 39 6.67 -22.75 3.00
C PRO A 39 6.72 -23.76 4.15
N ARG A 40 7.66 -23.61 5.10
CA ARG A 40 7.89 -24.55 6.22
C ARG A 40 7.98 -23.81 7.56
N PRO A 41 6.86 -23.30 8.09
CA PRO A 41 6.83 -22.43 9.28
C PRO A 41 7.35 -23.11 10.57
N HIS A 42 7.19 -24.42 10.69
CA HIS A 42 7.71 -25.21 11.82
C HIS A 42 9.25 -25.31 11.89
N ARG A 43 9.98 -24.81 10.87
CA ARG A 43 11.45 -24.79 10.84
C ARG A 43 11.96 -23.59 10.04
N LEU A 44 11.68 -22.39 10.54
CA LEU A 44 12.20 -21.14 9.99
C LEU A 44 13.70 -21.05 10.25
N ARG A 45 14.51 -21.19 9.19
CA ARG A 45 15.95 -20.95 9.26
C ARG A 45 16.21 -19.49 8.92
N ILE A 46 16.75 -18.76 9.89
CA ILE A 46 16.95 -17.32 9.77
C ILE A 46 18.44 -17.05 9.89
N THR A 47 18.96 -16.22 8.98
CA THR A 47 20.31 -15.68 9.05
C THR A 47 20.19 -14.17 9.19
N LEU A 48 20.73 -13.63 10.28
CA LEU A 48 20.75 -12.19 10.54
C LEU A 48 22.17 -11.66 10.47
N GLU A 49 22.37 -10.64 9.65
CA GLU A 49 23.57 -9.80 9.67
C GLU A 49 23.52 -8.87 10.90
N ARG A 50 24.65 -8.23 11.24
CA ARG A 50 24.70 -7.33 12.39
C ARG A 50 23.68 -6.19 12.21
N GLY A 51 22.95 -5.87 13.29
CA GLY A 51 21.89 -4.86 13.26
C GLY A 51 20.66 -5.22 12.42
N ALA A 52 20.62 -6.38 11.75
CA ALA A 52 19.48 -6.81 10.97
C ALA A 52 18.33 -7.28 11.86
N ALA A 53 17.12 -7.11 11.35
CA ALA A 53 15.90 -7.62 11.97
C ALA A 53 15.19 -8.62 11.05
N ALA A 54 14.56 -9.62 11.65
CA ALA A 54 13.57 -10.47 10.98
C ALA A 54 12.21 -10.27 11.63
N LEU A 55 11.16 -10.25 10.82
CA LEU A 55 9.79 -10.07 11.27
C LEU A 55 8.89 -11.08 10.56
N PHE A 56 8.21 -11.91 11.34
CA PHE A 56 7.27 -12.90 10.83
C PHE A 56 5.88 -12.65 11.39
N ALA A 57 4.86 -12.90 10.57
CA ALA A 57 3.46 -12.87 10.96
C ALA A 57 2.85 -14.25 10.76
N SER A 58 2.25 -14.81 11.81
CA SER A 58 1.40 -16.00 11.70
C SER A 58 -0.06 -15.59 11.81
N LEU A 59 -0.82 -15.87 10.76
CA LEU A 59 -2.24 -15.52 10.65
C LEU A 59 -3.11 -16.76 10.96
N PRO A 60 -4.32 -16.57 11.50
CA PRO A 60 -5.24 -17.69 11.72
C PRO A 60 -5.86 -18.22 10.41
N TYR A 61 -5.70 -17.49 9.30
CA TYR A 61 -6.22 -17.77 7.96
C TYR A 61 -5.22 -17.35 6.89
N GLU A 62 -5.45 -17.75 5.64
CA GLU A 62 -4.67 -17.29 4.49
C GLU A 62 -5.33 -16.06 3.84
N VAL A 63 -4.56 -15.00 3.61
CA VAL A 63 -5.01 -13.88 2.77
C VAL A 63 -4.90 -14.33 1.31
N THR A 64 -6.04 -14.43 0.62
CA THR A 64 -6.14 -14.94 -0.75
C THR A 64 -6.24 -13.83 -1.79
N GLY A 65 -6.54 -12.60 -1.36
CA GLY A 65 -6.59 -11.47 -2.27
C GLY A 65 -6.88 -10.14 -1.58
N LEU A 66 -6.74 -9.08 -2.37
CA LEU A 66 -7.11 -7.71 -2.01
C LEU A 66 -7.83 -7.11 -3.22
N ALA A 67 -9.02 -6.56 -2.99
CA ALA A 67 -9.78 -5.83 -3.99
C ALA A 67 -9.73 -4.33 -3.69
N LEU A 68 -9.58 -3.54 -4.75
CA LEU A 68 -9.61 -2.09 -4.70
C LEU A 68 -10.85 -1.55 -5.40
N VAL A 69 -11.38 -0.46 -4.86
CA VAL A 69 -12.40 0.35 -5.52
C VAL A 69 -11.82 1.74 -5.67
N VAL A 70 -11.46 2.08 -6.91
CA VAL A 70 -10.88 3.37 -7.29
C VAL A 70 -11.74 3.96 -8.42
N PRO A 71 -12.08 5.25 -8.41
CA PRO A 71 -12.77 5.87 -9.53
C PRO A 71 -11.88 5.80 -10.79
N PRO A 72 -12.46 5.62 -11.98
CA PRO A 72 -11.67 5.53 -13.22
C PRO A 72 -10.97 6.86 -13.54
N GLU A 73 -11.56 7.98 -13.14
CA GLU A 73 -11.02 9.33 -13.37
C GLU A 73 -11.23 10.23 -12.15
N VAL A 74 -10.33 11.20 -11.95
CA VAL A 74 -10.42 12.23 -10.91
C VAL A 74 -9.71 13.50 -11.36
N HIS A 75 -10.23 14.68 -11.02
CA HIS A 75 -9.55 15.95 -11.33
C HIS A 75 -8.41 16.24 -10.33
N ALA A 76 -7.32 16.84 -10.81
CA ALA A 76 -6.31 17.45 -9.96
C ALA A 76 -6.95 18.43 -8.96
N GLY A 77 -6.40 18.50 -7.75
CA GLY A 77 -6.95 19.28 -6.63
C GLY A 77 -8.14 18.62 -5.90
N ARG A 78 -8.53 17.40 -6.28
CA ARG A 78 -9.62 16.65 -5.64
C ARG A 78 -9.08 15.47 -4.83
N ARG A 79 -9.96 14.89 -4.01
CA ARG A 79 -9.68 13.65 -3.28
C ARG A 79 -9.88 12.47 -4.22
N LEU A 80 -8.83 11.69 -4.40
CA LEU A 80 -8.92 10.35 -4.99
C LEU A 80 -9.37 9.38 -3.90
N GLU A 81 -10.66 9.07 -3.86
CA GLU A 81 -11.25 8.12 -2.91
C GLU A 81 -10.89 6.68 -3.27
N ILE A 82 -10.53 5.87 -2.27
CA ILE A 82 -10.09 4.48 -2.43
C ILE A 82 -10.77 3.60 -1.39
N GLY A 83 -11.43 2.54 -1.85
CA GLY A 83 -11.98 1.47 -1.01
C GLY A 83 -11.12 0.21 -1.06
N TYR A 84 -11.08 -0.52 0.05
CA TYR A 84 -10.29 -1.74 0.21
C TYR A 84 -11.13 -2.88 0.78
N VAL A 85 -10.99 -4.08 0.21
CA VAL A 85 -11.61 -5.30 0.74
C VAL A 85 -10.61 -6.45 0.65
N LEU A 86 -10.18 -6.98 1.79
CA LEU A 86 -9.36 -8.19 1.87
C LEU A 86 -10.23 -9.43 1.67
N ARG A 87 -9.63 -10.45 1.05
CA ARG A 87 -10.21 -11.79 0.85
C ARG A 87 -9.33 -12.82 1.52
N THR A 88 -9.97 -13.83 2.06
CA THR A 88 -9.37 -14.90 2.86
C THR A 88 -9.91 -16.25 2.40
N ASP A 89 -9.29 -17.33 2.86
CA ASP A 89 -9.54 -18.70 2.40
C ASP A 89 -10.74 -19.41 3.04
N ASN A 90 -11.47 -18.78 3.98
CA ASN A 90 -12.84 -19.10 4.45
C ASN A 90 -13.18 -18.42 5.81
N ASP A 91 -12.24 -17.72 6.45
CA ASP A 91 -12.48 -16.99 7.69
C ASP A 91 -12.79 -15.51 7.46
N SER A 92 -13.45 -14.85 8.42
CA SER A 92 -13.55 -13.39 8.38
C SER A 92 -12.17 -12.75 8.61
N PRO A 93 -11.71 -11.83 7.74
CA PRO A 93 -10.45 -11.14 7.98
C PRO A 93 -10.56 -10.33 9.26
N GLY A 94 -9.52 -10.38 10.09
CA GLY A 94 -9.33 -9.51 11.24
C GLY A 94 -8.81 -8.12 10.83
N LYS A 95 -8.13 -7.46 11.76
CA LYS A 95 -7.47 -6.18 11.50
C LYS A 95 -6.22 -6.36 10.63
N HIS A 96 -6.15 -5.59 9.55
CA HIS A 96 -5.00 -5.53 8.65
C HIS A 96 -4.49 -4.10 8.48
N LEU A 97 -3.22 -3.97 8.10
CA LEU A 97 -2.60 -2.70 7.76
C LEU A 97 -2.18 -2.77 6.29
N LEU A 98 -2.74 -1.89 5.48
CA LEU A 98 -2.40 -1.77 4.07
C LEU A 98 -1.40 -0.64 3.88
N HIS A 99 -0.38 -0.86 3.05
CA HIS A 99 0.49 0.19 2.51
C HIS A 99 -0.05 0.60 1.14
N VAL A 100 -0.30 1.89 0.96
CA VAL A 100 -0.91 2.47 -0.24
C VAL A 100 0.07 3.46 -0.85
N GLU A 101 0.34 3.30 -2.14
CA GLU A 101 1.22 4.15 -2.93
C GLU A 101 0.47 4.63 -4.19
N LEU A 102 0.80 5.84 -4.64
CA LEU A 102 0.40 6.33 -5.96
C LEU A 102 1.64 6.42 -6.82
N HIS A 103 1.59 5.83 -8.00
CA HIS A 103 2.68 5.86 -8.97
C HIS A 103 2.36 6.81 -10.12
N GLN A 104 3.38 7.53 -10.56
CA GLN A 104 3.35 8.38 -11.74
C GLN A 104 3.15 7.56 -13.02
N PRO A 105 2.79 8.19 -14.15
CA PRO A 105 2.63 7.50 -15.43
C PRO A 105 3.88 6.77 -15.94
N ASP A 106 5.07 7.21 -15.54
CA ASP A 106 6.37 6.56 -15.84
C ASP A 106 6.65 5.34 -14.95
N GLY A 107 5.88 5.14 -13.89
CA GLY A 107 5.93 4.00 -12.98
C GLY A 107 6.57 4.26 -11.63
N ASP A 108 7.17 5.44 -11.41
CA ASP A 108 7.82 5.75 -10.13
C ASP A 108 6.79 6.07 -9.03
N PRO A 109 7.00 5.58 -7.79
CA PRO A 109 6.13 5.91 -6.67
C PRO A 109 6.29 7.38 -6.28
N ILE A 110 5.19 8.03 -5.90
CA ILE A 110 5.13 9.39 -5.39
C ILE A 110 5.21 9.34 -3.86
N PRO A 111 6.38 9.55 -3.23
CA PRO A 111 6.58 9.14 -1.84
C PRO A 111 5.72 9.91 -0.84
N TYR A 112 5.37 11.17 -1.14
CA TYR A 112 4.54 12.00 -0.28
C TYR A 112 3.04 11.61 -0.28
N TYR A 113 2.60 10.77 -1.21
CA TYR A 113 1.26 10.17 -1.17
C TYR A 113 1.25 8.78 -0.51
N ALA A 114 2.42 8.21 -0.23
CA ALA A 114 2.51 6.92 0.43
C ALA A 114 1.94 7.00 1.85
N LYS A 115 1.09 6.04 2.22
CA LYS A 115 0.48 6.00 3.55
C LYS A 115 0.08 4.60 3.96
N ASN A 116 -0.13 4.43 5.26
CA ASN A 116 -0.71 3.22 5.81
C ASN A 116 -2.19 3.43 6.13
N VAL A 117 -3.01 2.42 5.82
CA VAL A 117 -4.46 2.41 6.08
C VAL A 117 -4.80 1.21 6.94
N VAL A 118 -5.54 1.45 8.02
CA VAL A 118 -6.06 0.37 8.87
C VAL A 118 -7.37 -0.14 8.27
N CYS A 119 -7.46 -1.44 8.04
CA CYS A 119 -8.68 -2.13 7.64
C CYS A 119 -9.19 -2.96 8.82
N GLU A 120 -10.22 -2.46 9.49
CA GLU A 120 -10.91 -3.22 10.54
C GLU A 120 -11.81 -4.27 9.89
N GLY A 121 -11.68 -5.53 10.30
CA GLY A 121 -12.45 -6.62 9.70
C GLY A 121 -12.17 -6.84 8.21
N GLY A 122 -10.97 -6.50 7.73
CA GLY A 122 -10.60 -6.62 6.32
C GLY A 122 -11.20 -5.56 5.38
N VAL A 123 -11.90 -4.55 5.89
CA VAL A 123 -12.50 -3.49 5.07
C VAL A 123 -11.95 -2.12 5.48
N GLY A 124 -11.70 -1.26 4.51
CA GLY A 124 -11.28 0.12 4.79
C GLY A 124 -11.64 1.10 3.69
N LYS A 125 -11.50 2.38 4.01
CA LYS A 125 -11.60 3.49 3.06
C LYS A 125 -10.54 4.52 3.37
N SER A 126 -10.06 5.21 2.34
CA SER A 126 -9.14 6.33 2.50
C SER A 126 -9.16 7.20 1.24
N TYR A 127 -8.43 8.32 1.24
CA TYR A 127 -8.26 9.11 0.01
C TYR A 127 -6.84 9.67 -0.14
N ILE A 128 -6.42 9.91 -1.38
CA ILE A 128 -5.20 10.68 -1.68
C ILE A 128 -5.61 12.12 -2.00
N PRO A 129 -5.10 13.13 -1.27
CA PRO A 129 -5.40 14.53 -1.55
C PRO A 129 -4.56 15.02 -2.73
N LEU A 130 -5.04 14.86 -3.96
CA LEU A 130 -4.29 15.25 -5.14
C LEU A 130 -4.02 16.76 -5.13
N SER A 131 -2.78 17.14 -5.43
CA SER A 131 -2.40 18.54 -5.59
C SER A 131 -3.24 19.20 -6.69
N LEU A 132 -3.53 20.49 -6.53
CA LEU A 132 -4.11 21.29 -7.61
C LEU A 132 -3.18 21.33 -8.84
N SER A 133 -1.88 21.22 -8.63
CA SER A 133 -0.85 21.18 -9.69
C SER A 133 -0.50 19.77 -10.14
N GLU A 134 -1.31 18.76 -9.81
CA GLU A 134 -1.05 17.39 -10.24
C GLU A 134 -1.08 17.30 -11.76
N HIS A 135 -0.11 16.59 -12.34
CA HIS A 135 -0.02 16.48 -13.79
C HIS A 135 -1.15 15.57 -14.32
N PRO A 136 -1.85 15.94 -15.39
CA PRO A 136 -2.82 15.04 -16.00
C PRO A 136 -2.13 13.79 -16.58
N GLY A 137 -2.73 12.61 -16.41
CA GLY A 137 -2.13 11.36 -16.90
C GLY A 137 -2.80 10.10 -16.36
N SER A 138 -2.28 8.93 -16.77
CA SER A 138 -2.66 7.64 -16.21
C SER A 138 -1.73 7.29 -15.06
N TYR A 139 -2.27 7.25 -13.85
CA TYR A 139 -1.55 6.88 -12.64
C TYR A 139 -1.95 5.46 -12.21
N VAL A 140 -1.18 4.88 -11.28
CA VAL A 140 -1.47 3.56 -10.71
C VAL A 140 -1.52 3.68 -9.19
N VAL A 141 -2.62 3.24 -8.59
CA VAL A 141 -2.72 3.04 -7.14
C VAL A 141 -2.22 1.63 -6.85
N HIS A 142 -1.12 1.50 -6.12
CA HIS A 142 -0.59 0.22 -5.67
C HIS A 142 -0.90 0.03 -4.18
N VAL A 143 -1.36 -1.17 -3.80
CA VAL A 143 -1.72 -1.47 -2.43
C VAL A 143 -1.22 -2.84 -2.04
N ARG A 144 -0.61 -2.93 -0.86
CA ARG A 144 -0.06 -4.16 -0.29
C ARG A 144 -0.55 -4.35 1.14
N ASP A 145 -1.04 -5.54 1.47
CA ASP A 145 -1.21 -5.96 2.86
C ASP A 145 0.17 -6.17 3.50
N VAL A 146 0.47 -5.41 4.55
CA VAL A 146 1.81 -5.39 5.17
C VAL A 146 2.16 -6.77 5.73
N LEU A 147 1.19 -7.48 6.31
CA LEU A 147 1.44 -8.74 7.00
C LEU A 147 1.71 -9.91 6.04
N SER A 148 0.88 -10.08 5.01
CA SER A 148 0.98 -11.19 4.07
C SER A 148 1.84 -10.89 2.85
N GLY A 149 1.97 -9.62 2.48
CA GLY A 149 2.57 -9.18 1.24
C GLY A 149 1.66 -9.26 0.01
N VAL A 150 0.43 -9.78 0.15
CA VAL A 150 -0.56 -9.77 -0.94
C VAL A 150 -0.79 -8.35 -1.41
N SER A 151 -0.63 -8.12 -2.71
CA SER A 151 -0.78 -6.82 -3.33
C SER A 151 -1.73 -6.85 -4.50
N THR A 152 -2.20 -5.67 -4.87
CA THR A 152 -3.02 -5.43 -6.05
C THR A 152 -2.81 -3.98 -6.49
N GLN A 153 -3.24 -3.66 -7.70
CA GLN A 153 -3.13 -2.31 -8.24
C GLN A 153 -4.30 -1.99 -9.16
N GLU A 154 -4.66 -0.71 -9.21
CA GLU A 154 -5.70 -0.19 -10.11
C GLU A 154 -5.24 1.10 -10.79
N ARG A 155 -5.66 1.28 -12.04
CA ARG A 155 -5.37 2.50 -12.80
C ARG A 155 -6.40 3.57 -12.51
N VAL A 156 -5.94 4.81 -12.45
CA VAL A 156 -6.80 5.99 -12.39
C VAL A 156 -6.26 7.06 -13.33
N LYS A 157 -7.13 7.75 -14.03
CA LYS A 157 -6.76 8.89 -14.84
C LYS A 157 -6.92 10.18 -14.04
N ILE A 158 -5.83 10.92 -13.89
CA ILE A 158 -5.87 12.27 -13.33
C ILE A 158 -6.14 13.25 -14.48
N LEU A 159 -7.20 14.03 -14.33
CA LEU A 159 -7.61 15.07 -15.26
C LEU A 159 -7.06 16.43 -14.81
N PRO A 160 -6.96 17.42 -15.71
CA PRO A 160 -6.66 18.80 -15.32
C PRO A 160 -7.62 19.30 -14.23
N PRO A 161 -7.25 20.31 -13.43
CA PRO A 161 -8.16 20.92 -12.47
C PRO A 161 -9.50 21.25 -13.13
N ALA A 162 -10.60 20.93 -12.46
CA ALA A 162 -11.92 21.31 -12.95
C ALA A 162 -11.94 22.84 -13.14
N GLN A 163 -12.42 23.30 -14.30
CA GLN A 163 -12.61 24.73 -14.52
C GLN A 163 -13.70 25.21 -13.57
N ASP A 164 -13.40 26.24 -12.79
CA ASP A 164 -14.39 26.89 -11.95
C ASP A 164 -15.43 27.55 -12.86
N PRO A 165 -16.73 27.19 -12.80
CA PRO A 165 -17.75 27.78 -13.66
C PRO A 165 -17.86 29.31 -13.46
N GLU A 166 -17.45 29.85 -12.30
CA GLU A 166 -17.43 31.30 -12.04
C GLU A 166 -16.26 32.05 -12.71
N ARG A 167 -15.21 31.37 -13.17
CA ARG A 167 -14.04 32.04 -13.78
C ARG A 167 -14.24 32.31 -15.27
N VAL A 168 -15.10 31.55 -15.94
CA VAL A 168 -15.42 31.70 -17.37
C VAL A 168 -16.24 32.97 -17.63
N SER A 169 -17.07 33.40 -16.67
CA SER A 169 -17.90 34.62 -16.78
C SER A 169 -17.15 35.94 -16.51
N ARG A 170 -15.85 35.89 -16.19
CA ARG A 170 -15.04 37.10 -15.88
C ARG A 170 -13.98 37.43 -16.93
N GLN A 171 -13.98 36.80 -18.11
CA GLN A 171 -13.15 37.27 -19.22
C GLN A 171 -13.74 38.59 -19.76
N PRO A 172 -13.03 39.73 -19.67
CA PRO A 172 -13.49 40.95 -20.31
C PRO A 172 -13.40 40.76 -21.83
N SER A 173 -14.50 41.07 -22.51
CA SER A 173 -14.57 41.13 -23.97
C SER A 173 -13.49 42.10 -24.46
N VAL A 174 -12.44 41.57 -25.09
CA VAL A 174 -11.47 42.40 -25.80
C VAL A 174 -12.19 42.97 -27.01
N VAL A 175 -12.67 44.21 -26.88
CA VAL A 175 -13.17 45.01 -28.00
C VAL A 175 -11.99 45.23 -28.94
N SER A 176 -12.08 44.63 -30.13
CA SER A 176 -11.18 44.93 -31.24
C SER A 176 -11.37 46.38 -31.67
N SER A 177 -10.42 47.25 -31.33
CA SER A 177 -10.28 48.55 -32.00
C SER A 177 -9.41 48.36 -33.24
N GLN A 178 -10.07 48.26 -34.40
CA GLN A 178 -9.42 48.52 -35.68
C GLN A 178 -9.12 50.02 -35.79
N SER A 179 -7.93 50.35 -36.30
CA SER A 179 -7.56 51.66 -36.85
C SER A 179 -6.64 51.42 -38.02
#